data_AF-A0A9E2X3Y0-F1
#
_entry.id   AF-A0A9E2X3Y0-F1
#
_cell.length_a   1.000
_cell.length_b   1.000
_cell.length_c   1.000
_cell.angle_alpha   90.00
_cell.angle_beta   90.00
_cell.angle_gamma   90.00
#
_symmetry.space_group_name_H-M   'P 1'
#
loop_
_entity.id
_entity.type
_entity.pdbx_description
1 polymer ?
#
loop_
_entity_poly.entity_id
_entity_poly.type
_entity_poly.pdbx_seq_one_letter_code
_entity_poly.pdbx_strand_id
1 'polypeptide(L)'
;MLGLDEVFAIDITDREGAEIVLDLNYPVPASLANSCDLLVDGSLLDNIFDPTTGLKNIAKLLMPGGRCFVHNMANTRTDFTGIPYTIFNPMWFFDYFVWNEFDYCQVYVNVYSKESADPEVYAISFEHAGRHWDGGIIRPIVSEHLIALNVYAEKGRRSTWDKMPTQHVYRSAADWDRYIGIVEGYRAQQRAHVQFGAGGSTPANIPAGYLRVWPDGSATYTGLENRDQHPPLGSNESTTFPEREKPQSAPSARARMKFIVPLTRAPWRGWHSQ
;
A
#
# COMPACT_ATOMS: atom_id res chain seq x y z
N MET A 1 -6.99 -12.66 -22.33
CA MET A 1 -7.76 -12.11 -21.20
C MET A 1 -7.32 -12.81 -19.93
N LEU A 2 -7.18 -12.08 -18.82
CA LEU A 2 -6.63 -12.54 -17.53
C LEU A 2 -7.57 -13.51 -16.74
N GLY A 3 -8.47 -14.22 -17.42
CA GLY A 3 -9.44 -15.12 -16.77
C GLY A 3 -10.55 -14.40 -15.98
N LEU A 4 -10.92 -13.18 -16.38
CA LEU A 4 -11.91 -12.35 -15.71
C LEU A 4 -13.29 -12.52 -16.39
N ASP A 5 -14.34 -12.61 -15.58
CA ASP A 5 -15.72 -12.71 -16.07
C ASP A 5 -16.27 -11.34 -16.49
N GLU A 6 -16.09 -10.33 -15.64
CA GLU A 6 -16.61 -8.97 -15.85
C GLU A 6 -15.55 -7.92 -15.45
N VAL A 7 -15.60 -6.77 -16.13
CA VAL A 7 -14.72 -5.62 -15.90
C VAL A 7 -15.61 -4.39 -16.02
N PHE A 8 -15.51 -3.49 -15.04
CA PHE A 8 -16.21 -2.21 -15.04
C PHE A 8 -15.17 -1.12 -14.82
N ALA A 9 -15.39 0.07 -15.34
CA ALA A 9 -14.65 1.27 -14.99
C ALA A 9 -15.54 2.22 -14.18
N ILE A 10 -14.95 2.83 -13.15
CA ILE A 10 -15.57 3.91 -12.37
C ILE A 10 -14.79 5.19 -12.67
N ASP A 11 -15.50 6.22 -13.10
CA ASP A 11 -14.93 7.54 -13.34
C ASP A 11 -16.00 8.62 -13.06
N ILE A 12 -15.60 9.86 -12.85
CA ILE A 12 -16.50 11.00 -12.62
C ILE A 12 -17.31 11.35 -13.87
N THR A 13 -16.90 10.88 -15.05
CA THR A 13 -17.64 11.03 -16.32
C THR A 13 -17.57 9.75 -17.15
N ASP A 14 -18.51 9.58 -18.08
CA ASP A 14 -18.51 8.49 -19.07
C ASP A 14 -17.62 8.76 -20.30
N ARG A 15 -16.83 9.84 -20.29
CA ARG A 15 -16.05 10.31 -21.45
C ARG A 15 -15.10 9.26 -22.03
N GLU A 16 -14.52 8.41 -21.17
CA GLU A 16 -13.64 7.31 -21.55
C GLU A 16 -14.35 5.94 -21.57
N GLY A 17 -15.68 5.93 -21.54
CA GLY A 17 -16.50 4.72 -21.60
C GLY A 17 -16.73 4.04 -20.25
N ALA A 18 -16.63 4.78 -19.14
CA ALA A 18 -16.88 4.23 -17.81
C ALA A 18 -18.34 3.75 -17.65
N GLU A 19 -18.52 2.48 -17.29
CA GLU A 19 -19.85 1.89 -17.06
C GLU A 19 -20.51 2.41 -15.78
N ILE A 20 -19.71 2.90 -14.82
CA ILE A 20 -20.20 3.46 -13.56
C ILE A 20 -19.69 4.90 -13.45
N VAL A 21 -20.61 5.85 -13.63
CA VAL A 21 -20.30 7.27 -13.46
C VAL A 21 -20.49 7.66 -11.99
N LEU A 22 -19.39 7.90 -11.28
CA LEU A 22 -19.38 8.23 -9.86
C LEU A 22 -18.16 9.07 -9.46
N ASP A 23 -18.40 10.17 -8.73
CA ASP A 23 -17.32 10.96 -8.11
C ASP A 23 -16.85 10.31 -6.81
N LEU A 24 -15.61 9.82 -6.81
CA LEU A 24 -15.01 9.13 -5.67
C LEU A 24 -14.46 10.06 -4.57
N ASN A 25 -14.62 11.39 -4.72
CA ASN A 25 -14.52 12.33 -3.59
C ASN A 25 -15.67 12.14 -2.58
N TYR A 26 -16.75 11.47 -2.97
CA TYR A 26 -17.91 11.23 -2.10
C TYR A 26 -18.08 9.73 -1.80
N PRO A 27 -18.72 9.38 -0.66
CA PRO A 27 -18.95 7.98 -0.31
C PRO A 27 -19.72 7.21 -1.39
N VAL A 28 -19.26 6.01 -1.74
CA VAL A 28 -19.96 5.13 -2.68
C VAL A 28 -21.36 4.75 -2.15
N PRO A 29 -22.38 4.67 -3.04
CA PRO A 29 -23.71 4.19 -2.68
C PRO A 29 -23.68 2.83 -1.99
N ALA A 30 -24.61 2.60 -1.06
CA ALA A 30 -24.69 1.34 -0.33
C ALA A 30 -24.89 0.11 -1.24
N SER A 31 -25.53 0.29 -2.40
CA SER A 31 -25.73 -0.75 -3.41
C SER A 31 -24.43 -1.28 -4.04
N LEU A 32 -23.34 -0.51 -3.98
CA LEU A 32 -22.03 -0.92 -4.51
C LEU A 32 -21.11 -1.52 -3.44
N ALA A 33 -21.50 -1.50 -2.16
CA ALA A 33 -20.68 -2.06 -1.10
C ALA A 33 -20.50 -3.58 -1.28
N ASN A 34 -19.29 -4.09 -1.01
CA ASN A 34 -18.93 -5.51 -1.13
C ASN A 34 -19.30 -6.12 -2.50
N SER A 35 -19.14 -5.35 -3.58
CA SER A 35 -19.54 -5.75 -4.92
C SER A 35 -18.36 -6.16 -5.81
N CYS A 36 -17.13 -5.97 -5.33
CA CYS A 36 -15.89 -6.18 -6.05
C CYS A 36 -14.96 -7.11 -5.27
N ASP A 37 -14.32 -8.07 -5.91
CA ASP A 37 -13.30 -8.97 -5.36
C ASP A 37 -11.86 -8.64 -5.83
N LEU A 38 -11.67 -7.82 -6.87
CA LEU A 38 -10.37 -7.27 -7.25
C LEU A 38 -10.52 -5.87 -7.82
N LEU A 39 -10.17 -4.88 -7.02
CA LEU A 39 -10.14 -3.47 -7.37
C LEU A 39 -8.75 -3.06 -7.82
N VAL A 40 -8.66 -2.33 -8.93
CA VAL A 40 -7.41 -1.68 -9.34
C VAL A 40 -7.61 -0.19 -9.19
N ASP A 41 -6.58 0.52 -8.76
CA ASP A 41 -6.50 1.97 -8.79
C ASP A 41 -5.21 2.32 -9.54
N GLY A 42 -5.37 3.09 -10.62
CA GLY A 42 -4.27 3.70 -11.37
C GLY A 42 -4.30 5.22 -11.23
N SER A 43 -3.65 5.75 -10.20
CA SER A 43 -3.54 7.20 -9.93
C SER A 43 -4.91 7.87 -9.72
N LEU A 44 -5.84 7.25 -9.00
CA LEU A 44 -7.10 7.87 -8.60
C LEU A 44 -6.89 8.80 -7.41
N LEU A 45 -6.28 8.29 -6.34
CA LEU A 45 -6.28 8.95 -5.04
C LEU A 45 -5.44 10.22 -5.05
N ASP A 46 -4.37 10.25 -5.82
CA ASP A 46 -3.56 11.45 -6.01
C ASP A 46 -4.22 12.50 -6.91
N ASN A 47 -5.27 12.15 -7.67
CA ASN A 47 -6.00 13.05 -8.55
C ASN A 47 -7.34 13.56 -7.97
N ILE A 48 -7.73 13.12 -6.77
CA ILE A 48 -8.91 13.63 -6.07
C ILE A 48 -8.53 14.49 -4.85
N PHE A 49 -9.44 15.36 -4.43
CA PHE A 49 -9.19 16.29 -3.32
C PHE A 49 -9.34 15.63 -1.95
N ASP A 50 -10.30 14.70 -1.81
CA ASP A 50 -10.46 13.89 -0.60
C ASP A 50 -10.01 12.42 -0.82
N PRO A 51 -8.69 12.16 -0.79
CA PRO A 51 -8.16 10.82 -0.94
C PRO A 51 -8.54 9.89 0.22
N THR A 52 -8.90 10.44 1.38
CA THR A 52 -9.34 9.62 2.52
C THR A 52 -10.69 8.98 2.22
N THR A 53 -11.63 9.74 1.67
CA THR A 53 -12.91 9.19 1.20
C THR A 53 -12.72 8.23 0.03
N GLY A 54 -11.82 8.54 -0.92
CA GLY A 54 -11.47 7.61 -2.00
C GLY A 54 -10.94 6.27 -1.50
N LEU A 55 -10.03 6.27 -0.52
CA LEU A 55 -9.47 5.04 0.05
C LEU A 55 -10.52 4.24 0.84
N LYS A 56 -11.42 4.93 1.56
CA LYS A 56 -12.60 4.31 2.20
C LYS A 56 -13.53 3.66 1.18
N ASN A 57 -13.74 4.32 0.04
CA ASN A 57 -14.55 3.79 -1.05
C ASN A 57 -13.94 2.50 -1.60
N ILE A 58 -12.63 2.49 -1.85
CA ILE A 58 -11.90 1.27 -2.25
C ILE A 58 -12.17 0.13 -1.27
N ALA A 59 -11.97 0.37 0.04
CA ALA A 59 -12.21 -0.64 1.06
C ALA A 59 -13.67 -1.08 1.15
N LYS A 60 -14.64 -0.17 0.92
CA LYS A 60 -16.08 -0.45 0.99
C LYS A 60 -16.59 -1.23 -0.23
N LEU A 61 -16.07 -0.96 -1.42
CA LEU A 61 -16.39 -1.67 -2.65
C LEU A 61 -15.91 -3.13 -2.60
N LEU A 62 -14.75 -3.38 -1.98
CA LEU A 62 -14.21 -4.72 -1.81
C LEU A 62 -15.13 -5.60 -0.95
N MET A 63 -15.43 -6.79 -1.42
CA MET A 63 -16.03 -7.86 -0.64
C MET A 63 -14.99 -8.53 0.25
N PRO A 64 -15.39 -9.23 1.34
CA PRO A 64 -14.49 -10.10 2.07
C PRO A 64 -13.86 -11.16 1.15
N GLY A 65 -12.53 -11.34 1.25
CA GLY A 65 -11.71 -12.14 0.34
C GLY A 65 -11.26 -11.38 -0.91
N GLY A 66 -11.78 -10.17 -1.14
CA GLY A 66 -11.40 -9.31 -2.25
C GLY A 66 -10.04 -8.63 -2.04
N ARG A 67 -9.41 -8.21 -3.13
CA ARG A 67 -8.06 -7.61 -3.14
C ARG A 67 -8.06 -6.27 -3.82
N CYS A 68 -7.13 -5.39 -3.48
CA CYS A 68 -6.84 -4.23 -4.31
C CYS A 68 -5.38 -4.14 -4.71
N PHE A 69 -5.16 -3.55 -5.88
CA PHE A 69 -3.89 -3.02 -6.32
C PHE A 69 -4.03 -1.50 -6.49
N VAL A 70 -3.30 -0.73 -5.70
CA VAL A 70 -3.45 0.73 -5.63
C VAL A 70 -2.12 1.38 -6.05
N HIS A 71 -2.13 2.13 -7.14
CA HIS A 71 -0.97 2.85 -7.67
C HIS A 71 -1.16 4.35 -7.53
N ASN A 72 -0.29 5.05 -6.80
CA ASN A 72 -0.34 6.52 -6.66
C ASN A 72 1.06 7.13 -6.48
N MET A 73 1.19 8.43 -6.72
CA MET A 73 2.45 9.16 -6.63
C MET A 73 2.94 9.37 -5.18
N ALA A 74 4.26 9.25 -4.99
CA ALA A 74 4.94 9.47 -3.70
C ALA A 74 5.93 10.64 -3.73
N ASN A 75 6.21 11.20 -4.90
CA ASN A 75 6.84 12.50 -5.07
C ASN A 75 6.47 13.11 -6.43
N THR A 76 7.06 14.27 -6.74
CA THR A 76 6.99 14.88 -8.07
C THR A 76 8.39 15.27 -8.54
N ARG A 77 8.52 15.57 -9.84
CA ARG A 77 9.76 15.97 -10.51
C ARG A 77 9.45 17.07 -11.51
N THR A 78 10.39 17.94 -11.81
CA THR A 78 10.18 19.12 -12.67
C THR A 78 9.81 18.78 -14.12
N ASP A 79 10.21 17.62 -14.61
CA ASP A 79 9.88 17.08 -15.93
C ASP A 79 8.81 15.96 -15.88
N PHE A 80 8.18 15.76 -14.72
CA PHE A 80 6.94 14.99 -14.64
C PHE A 80 5.76 15.92 -14.94
N THR A 81 4.94 15.54 -15.93
CA THR A 81 3.83 16.37 -16.42
C THR A 81 2.52 16.12 -15.68
N GLY A 82 2.46 15.08 -14.83
CA GLY A 82 1.32 14.85 -13.96
C GLY A 82 1.22 15.90 -12.85
N ILE A 83 -0.01 16.21 -12.45
CA ILE A 83 -0.30 17.24 -11.43
C ILE A 83 -1.09 16.59 -10.29
N PRO A 84 -0.47 15.70 -9.49
CA PRO A 84 -1.16 15.09 -8.37
C PRO A 84 -1.56 16.16 -7.36
N TYR A 85 -2.83 16.17 -6.94
CA TYR A 85 -3.33 16.94 -5.81
C TYR A 85 -2.67 16.51 -4.50
N THR A 86 -2.45 15.21 -4.33
CA THR A 86 -1.88 14.63 -3.11
C THR A 86 -0.67 13.77 -3.42
N ILE A 87 0.40 13.95 -2.65
CA ILE A 87 1.59 13.09 -2.65
C ILE A 87 1.58 12.24 -1.40
N PHE A 88 1.68 10.92 -1.56
CA PHE A 88 1.50 9.98 -0.46
C PHE A 88 2.80 9.51 0.17
N ASN A 89 2.77 9.37 1.50
CA ASN A 89 3.76 8.62 2.26
C ASN A 89 3.40 7.12 2.20
N PRO A 90 4.36 6.19 1.98
CA PRO A 90 4.12 4.74 2.04
C PRO A 90 3.34 4.27 3.28
N MET A 91 3.65 4.87 4.44
CA MET A 91 2.99 4.52 5.70
C MET A 91 1.52 4.95 5.75
N TRP A 92 1.09 5.92 4.95
CA TRP A 92 -0.31 6.36 4.90
C TRP A 92 -1.23 5.21 4.47
N PHE A 93 -0.82 4.49 3.43
CA PHE A 93 -1.53 3.30 2.96
C PHE A 93 -1.38 2.14 3.94
N PHE A 94 -0.15 1.84 4.37
CA PHE A 94 0.11 0.71 5.26
C PHE A 94 -0.68 0.82 6.56
N ASP A 95 -0.64 1.99 7.21
CA ASP A 95 -1.38 2.26 8.44
C ASP A 95 -2.89 2.12 8.23
N TYR A 96 -3.45 2.63 7.14
CA TYR A 96 -4.89 2.51 6.87
C TYR A 96 -5.35 1.05 6.83
N PHE A 97 -4.65 0.21 6.06
CA PHE A 97 -5.01 -1.20 5.91
C PHE A 97 -4.76 -2.02 7.17
N VAL A 98 -3.66 -1.78 7.89
CA VAL A 98 -3.40 -2.41 9.20
C VAL A 98 -4.48 -2.02 10.21
N TRP A 99 -4.78 -0.73 10.33
CA TRP A 99 -5.72 -0.22 11.34
C TRP A 99 -7.17 -0.68 11.10
N ASN A 100 -7.51 -0.90 9.83
CA ASN A 100 -8.78 -1.49 9.41
C ASN A 100 -8.77 -3.02 9.36
N GLU A 101 -7.74 -3.68 9.91
CA GLU A 101 -7.68 -5.14 10.06
C GLU A 101 -7.89 -5.87 8.72
N PHE A 102 -7.26 -5.39 7.65
CA PHE A 102 -7.14 -6.18 6.42
C PHE A 102 -6.38 -7.48 6.72
N ASP A 103 -6.66 -8.55 5.97
CA ASP A 103 -5.99 -9.83 6.19
C ASP A 103 -4.53 -9.79 5.71
N TYR A 104 -4.24 -8.89 4.77
CA TYR A 104 -2.89 -8.64 4.28
C TYR A 104 -2.75 -7.24 3.68
N CYS A 105 -1.58 -6.63 3.84
CA CYS A 105 -1.17 -5.44 3.09
C CYS A 105 0.35 -5.44 2.89
N GLN A 106 0.81 -5.17 1.67
CA GLN A 106 2.20 -4.86 1.37
C GLN A 106 2.25 -3.60 0.51
N VAL A 107 3.08 -2.64 0.92
CA VAL A 107 3.39 -1.44 0.15
C VAL A 107 4.76 -1.60 -0.49
N TYR A 108 4.83 -1.26 -1.77
CA TYR A 108 6.03 -1.20 -2.59
C TYR A 108 6.27 0.25 -3.02
N VAL A 109 7.51 0.69 -2.91
CA VAL A 109 7.99 1.98 -3.37
C VAL A 109 8.80 1.75 -4.64
N ASN A 110 8.33 2.34 -5.72
CA ASN A 110 8.91 2.24 -7.05
C ASN A 110 9.73 3.49 -7.32
N VAL A 111 11.03 3.33 -7.55
CA VAL A 111 11.94 4.42 -7.86
C VAL A 111 12.35 4.31 -9.33
N TYR A 112 11.83 5.22 -10.15
CA TYR A 112 12.07 5.26 -11.60
C TYR A 112 13.26 6.17 -11.90
N SER A 113 14.39 5.56 -12.26
CA SER A 113 15.54 6.31 -12.76
C SER A 113 15.24 6.90 -14.15
N LYS A 114 16.06 7.85 -14.61
CA LYS A 114 15.90 8.38 -15.99
C LYS A 114 16.45 7.41 -17.03
N GLU A 115 17.34 6.53 -16.58
CA GLU A 115 18.15 5.64 -17.40
C GLU A 115 17.49 4.27 -17.61
N SER A 116 16.45 3.93 -16.84
CA SER A 116 15.74 2.66 -16.91
C SER A 116 14.24 2.87 -17.04
N ALA A 117 13.60 2.09 -17.92
CA ALA A 117 12.15 2.03 -18.01
C ALA A 117 11.52 1.27 -16.83
N ASP A 118 12.26 0.28 -16.28
CA ASP A 118 11.81 -0.53 -15.15
C ASP A 118 12.28 0.10 -13.83
N PRO A 119 11.42 0.20 -12.81
CA PRO A 119 11.78 0.81 -11.54
C PRO A 119 12.62 -0.12 -10.66
N GLU A 120 13.37 0.48 -9.74
CA GLU A 120 13.80 -0.20 -8.53
C GLU A 120 12.62 -0.31 -7.56
N VAL A 121 12.46 -1.49 -6.93
CA VAL A 121 11.31 -1.79 -6.09
C VAL A 121 11.74 -2.05 -4.66
N TYR A 122 11.08 -1.37 -3.72
CA TYR A 122 11.35 -1.47 -2.29
C TYR A 122 10.06 -1.79 -1.53
N ALA A 123 9.99 -2.95 -0.89
CA ALA A 123 8.89 -3.31 -0.01
C ALA A 123 9.11 -2.75 1.39
N ILE A 124 8.04 -2.26 2.04
CA ILE A 124 8.05 -2.04 3.49
C ILE A 124 8.43 -3.34 4.21
N SER A 125 9.43 -3.29 5.09
CA SER A 125 9.79 -4.40 5.97
C SER A 125 8.77 -4.50 7.10
N PHE A 126 8.06 -5.63 7.20
CA PHE A 126 7.14 -5.87 8.32
C PHE A 126 7.85 -5.92 9.67
N GLU A 127 9.10 -6.38 9.70
CA GLU A 127 9.92 -6.37 10.91
C GLU A 127 10.11 -4.95 11.44
N HIS A 128 10.40 -3.99 10.56
CA HIS A 128 10.56 -2.58 10.97
C HIS A 128 9.22 -1.90 11.19
N ALA A 129 8.20 -2.23 10.38
CA ALA A 129 6.88 -1.67 10.54
C ALA A 129 6.25 -2.04 11.88
N GLY A 130 6.57 -3.22 12.43
CA GLY A 130 6.12 -3.70 13.74
C GLY A 130 6.94 -3.18 14.93
N ARG A 131 7.90 -2.28 14.73
CA ARG A 131 8.64 -1.67 15.84
C ARG A 131 7.84 -0.53 16.45
N HIS A 132 7.90 -0.41 17.77
CA HIS A 132 7.43 0.79 18.45
C HIS A 132 8.25 2.00 18.01
N TRP A 133 7.71 3.22 18.16
CA TRP A 133 8.31 4.42 17.56
C TRP A 133 9.73 4.74 18.05
N ASP A 134 10.10 4.27 19.24
CA ASP A 134 11.44 4.38 19.84
C ASP A 134 12.42 3.31 19.34
N GLY A 135 11.92 2.22 18.74
CA GLY A 135 12.70 1.17 18.07
C GLY A 135 13.06 1.48 16.61
N GLY A 136 12.75 2.69 16.14
CA GLY A 136 12.98 3.16 14.78
C GLY A 136 11.72 3.11 13.92
N ILE A 137 11.58 4.11 13.04
CA ILE A 137 10.42 4.26 12.16
C ILE A 137 10.81 4.10 10.68
N ILE A 138 9.85 3.65 9.88
CA ILE A 138 9.97 3.69 8.42
C ILE A 138 9.83 5.13 7.96
N ARG A 139 10.94 5.70 7.47
CA ARG A 139 10.96 7.06 6.90
C ARG A 139 10.71 7.01 5.39
N PRO A 140 10.02 7.99 4.80
CA PRO A 140 9.86 8.05 3.35
C PRO A 140 11.20 8.03 2.62
N ILE A 141 11.25 7.31 1.50
CA ILE A 141 12.38 7.40 0.56
C ILE A 141 12.33 8.77 -0.09
N VAL A 142 13.43 9.51 -0.01
CA VAL A 142 13.61 10.80 -0.70
C VAL A 142 14.57 10.58 -1.86
N SER A 143 14.16 10.97 -3.06
CA SER A 143 14.94 10.81 -4.28
C SER A 143 14.68 11.93 -5.27
N GLU A 144 15.67 12.20 -6.12
CA GLU A 144 15.52 13.00 -7.34
C GLU A 144 14.81 12.24 -8.47
N HIS A 145 14.77 10.91 -8.35
CA HIS A 145 14.02 10.02 -9.23
C HIS A 145 12.52 10.11 -8.93
N LEU A 146 11.70 9.78 -9.93
CA LEU A 146 10.26 9.73 -9.74
C LEU A 146 9.91 8.53 -8.86
N ILE A 147 9.01 8.73 -7.89
CA ILE A 147 8.57 7.71 -6.95
C ILE A 147 7.07 7.51 -7.06
N ALA A 148 6.65 6.26 -7.27
CA ALA A 148 5.27 5.83 -7.15
C ALA A 148 5.13 4.72 -6.12
N LEU A 149 3.96 4.63 -5.50
CA LEU A 149 3.60 3.59 -4.55
C LEU A 149 2.68 2.60 -5.23
N ASN A 150 2.99 1.31 -5.07
CA ASN A 150 2.07 0.24 -5.37
C ASN A 150 1.70 -0.45 -4.07
N VAL A 151 0.41 -0.56 -3.81
CA VAL A 151 -0.10 -1.21 -2.61
C VAL A 151 -0.92 -2.41 -3.03
N TYR A 152 -0.63 -3.54 -2.41
CA TYR A 152 -1.43 -4.74 -2.51
C TYR A 152 -2.08 -5.01 -1.16
N ALA A 153 -3.40 -5.07 -1.10
CA ALA A 153 -4.13 -5.39 0.13
C ALA A 153 -5.24 -6.41 -0.12
N GLU A 154 -5.53 -7.23 0.90
CA GLU A 154 -6.57 -8.25 0.88
C GLU A 154 -7.55 -8.01 2.03
N LYS A 155 -8.82 -7.80 1.70
CA LYS A 155 -9.86 -7.52 2.68
C LYS A 155 -10.31 -8.83 3.32
N GLY A 156 -10.23 -8.89 4.64
CA GLY A 156 -10.74 -9.99 5.44
C GLY A 156 -12.22 -9.87 5.81
N ARG A 157 -12.75 -10.92 6.43
CA ARG A 157 -14.14 -10.92 6.94
C ARG A 157 -14.36 -9.97 8.10
N ARG A 158 -13.30 -9.69 8.87
CA ARG A 158 -13.34 -8.77 10.04
C ARG A 158 -12.86 -7.36 9.70
N SER A 159 -12.38 -7.15 8.47
CA SER A 159 -11.86 -5.85 8.07
C SER A 159 -12.95 -4.79 8.10
N THR A 160 -12.60 -3.65 8.65
CA THR A 160 -13.43 -2.44 8.63
C THR A 160 -13.01 -1.55 7.46
N TRP A 161 -13.62 -0.39 7.33
CA TRP A 161 -13.23 0.60 6.31
C TRP A 161 -13.22 2.03 6.86
N ASP A 162 -13.85 2.25 8.02
CA ASP A 162 -14.18 3.54 8.60
C ASP A 162 -13.25 3.95 9.76
N LYS A 163 -12.39 3.05 10.24
CA LYS A 163 -11.41 3.37 11.30
C LYS A 163 -10.29 4.23 10.74
N MET A 164 -9.95 5.32 11.44
CA MET A 164 -8.89 6.25 11.05
C MET A 164 -7.63 6.00 11.86
N PRO A 165 -6.48 5.71 11.22
CA PRO A 165 -5.24 5.50 11.95
C PRO A 165 -4.72 6.81 12.54
N THR A 166 -4.18 6.72 13.76
CA THR A 166 -3.42 7.79 14.38
C THR A 166 -1.93 7.59 14.09
N GLN A 167 -1.22 8.70 13.83
CA GLN A 167 0.23 8.67 13.61
C GLN A 167 0.96 8.00 14.78
N HIS A 168 2.02 7.26 14.45
CA HIS A 168 2.77 6.36 15.33
C HIS A 168 3.13 6.98 16.70
N VAL A 169 3.63 8.21 16.73
CA VAL A 169 4.08 8.88 17.97
C VAL A 169 2.96 9.20 18.95
N TYR A 170 1.69 9.17 18.51
CA TYR A 170 0.53 9.47 19.34
C TYR A 170 -0.32 8.23 19.68
N ARG A 171 0.13 7.03 19.28
CA ARG A 171 -0.56 5.79 19.62
C ARG A 171 -0.36 5.46 21.10
N SER A 172 -1.42 5.02 21.76
CA SER A 172 -1.32 4.45 23.10
C SER A 172 -0.59 3.09 23.07
N ALA A 173 -0.18 2.58 24.24
CA ALA A 173 0.40 1.23 24.33
C ALA A 173 -0.56 0.15 23.77
N ALA A 174 -1.86 0.25 24.09
CA ALA A 174 -2.88 -0.68 23.58
C ALA A 174 -3.05 -0.59 22.06
N ASP A 175 -2.94 0.62 21.49
CA ASP A 175 -2.98 0.82 20.04
C ASP A 175 -1.77 0.18 19.36
N TRP A 176 -0.59 0.30 19.98
CA TRP A 176 0.63 -0.35 19.51
C TRP A 176 0.53 -1.87 19.58
N ASP A 177 0.09 -2.44 20.70
CA ASP A 177 -0.08 -3.90 20.84
C ASP A 177 -1.01 -4.45 19.74
N ARG A 178 -2.12 -3.76 19.50
CA ARG A 178 -3.07 -4.13 18.44
C ARG A 178 -2.43 -4.02 17.05
N TYR A 179 -1.77 -2.90 16.75
CA TYR A 179 -1.13 -2.67 15.45
C TYR A 179 -0.03 -3.71 15.18
N ILE A 180 0.86 -3.95 16.15
CA ILE A 180 1.95 -4.92 16.05
C ILE A 180 1.40 -6.33 15.86
N GLY A 181 0.35 -6.71 16.59
CA GLY A 181 -0.28 -8.02 16.43
C GLY A 181 -0.79 -8.28 15.00
N ILE A 182 -1.30 -7.24 14.32
CA ILE A 182 -1.75 -7.35 12.92
C ILE A 182 -0.55 -7.43 11.97
N VAL A 183 0.48 -6.60 12.16
CA VAL A 183 1.70 -6.61 11.33
C VAL A 183 2.45 -7.94 11.43
N GLU A 184 2.58 -8.51 12.64
CA GLU A 184 3.15 -9.85 12.83
C GLU A 184 2.29 -10.93 12.16
N GLY A 185 0.97 -10.75 12.12
CA GLY A 185 0.07 -11.57 11.31
C GLY A 185 0.37 -11.52 9.81
N TYR A 186 0.77 -10.37 9.26
CA TYR A 186 1.21 -10.26 7.86
C TYR A 186 2.56 -10.95 7.65
N ARG A 187 3.51 -10.73 8.57
CA ARG A 187 4.85 -11.31 8.53
C ARG A 187 4.82 -12.84 8.58
N ALA A 188 3.99 -13.40 9.45
CA ALA A 188 3.85 -14.85 9.62
C ALA A 188 3.31 -15.57 8.37
N GLN A 189 2.63 -14.87 7.46
CA GLN A 189 2.12 -15.46 6.22
C GLN A 189 3.22 -15.74 5.19
N GLN A 190 4.39 -15.09 5.30
CA GLN A 190 5.55 -15.26 4.40
C GLN A 190 5.16 -15.26 2.91
N ARG A 191 4.24 -14.37 2.51
CA ARG A 191 3.78 -14.30 1.12
C ARG A 191 4.94 -13.84 0.23
N ALA A 192 5.03 -14.45 -0.96
CA ALA A 192 5.96 -13.99 -1.98
C ALA A 192 5.64 -12.56 -2.42
N HIS A 193 6.66 -11.81 -2.81
CA HIS A 193 6.47 -10.50 -3.42
C HIS A 193 5.74 -10.64 -4.76
N VAL A 194 4.83 -9.69 -5.02
CA VAL A 194 4.02 -9.65 -6.26
C VAL A 194 4.51 -8.60 -7.25
N GLN A 195 5.57 -7.87 -6.88
CA GLN A 195 6.21 -6.87 -7.71
C GLN A 195 7.73 -7.02 -7.60
N PHE A 196 8.41 -6.82 -8.72
CA PHE A 196 9.85 -7.07 -8.87
C PHE A 196 10.55 -5.83 -9.43
N GLY A 197 11.77 -5.55 -8.96
CA GLY A 197 12.58 -4.45 -9.45
C GLY A 197 13.48 -4.83 -10.63
N ALA A 198 14.09 -3.82 -11.26
CA ALA A 198 14.98 -3.96 -12.41
C ALA A 198 16.37 -4.54 -12.08
N GLY A 199 16.78 -4.54 -10.81
CA GLY A 199 18.05 -5.12 -10.36
C GLY A 199 19.29 -4.27 -10.63
N GLY A 200 19.13 -2.96 -10.87
CA GLY A 200 20.20 -1.97 -11.07
C GLY A 200 21.01 -1.64 -9.80
N SER A 201 21.58 -0.44 -9.72
CA SER A 201 22.23 0.01 -8.48
C SER A 201 21.17 0.50 -7.47
N THR A 202 21.40 0.26 -6.17
CA THR A 202 20.55 0.84 -5.12
C THR A 202 20.82 2.35 -5.04
N PRO A 203 19.81 3.23 -5.17
CA PRO A 203 19.96 4.65 -4.87
C PRO A 203 20.68 4.90 -3.54
N ALA A 204 21.54 5.92 -3.51
CA ALA A 204 22.52 6.14 -2.44
C ALA A 204 21.91 6.44 -1.03
N ASN A 205 20.59 6.59 -0.90
CA ASN A 205 19.94 7.11 0.31
C ASN A 205 18.62 6.40 0.68
N ILE A 206 18.55 5.08 0.56
CA ILE A 206 17.36 4.35 1.04
C ILE A 206 17.42 4.23 2.58
N PRO A 207 16.48 4.81 3.33
CA PRO A 207 16.45 4.67 4.79
C PRO A 207 16.22 3.21 5.23
N ALA A 208 16.48 2.93 6.50
CA ALA A 208 16.11 1.65 7.11
C ALA A 208 14.59 1.42 7.05
N GLY A 209 14.19 0.16 7.11
CA GLY A 209 12.78 -0.24 7.05
C GLY A 209 12.26 -0.66 5.68
N TYR A 210 13.14 -0.77 4.69
CA TYR A 210 12.81 -1.28 3.36
C TYR A 210 13.61 -2.54 3.01
N LEU A 211 12.96 -3.41 2.25
CA LEU A 211 13.55 -4.54 1.56
C LEU A 211 13.58 -4.20 0.07
N ARG A 212 14.77 -4.21 -0.55
CA ARG A 212 14.87 -4.17 -2.00
C ARG A 212 14.37 -5.49 -2.57
N VAL A 213 13.47 -5.44 -3.53
CA VAL A 213 12.94 -6.62 -4.22
C VAL A 213 13.61 -6.77 -5.57
N TRP A 214 14.26 -7.91 -5.78
CA TRP A 214 15.06 -8.22 -6.96
C TRP A 214 14.21 -8.81 -8.10
N PRO A 215 14.75 -8.86 -9.34
CA PRO A 215 14.03 -9.43 -10.49
C PRO A 215 13.56 -10.88 -10.30
N ASP A 216 14.29 -11.66 -9.49
CA ASP A 216 13.98 -13.06 -9.18
C ASP A 216 12.96 -13.22 -8.03
N GLY A 217 12.46 -12.12 -7.48
CA GLY A 217 11.53 -12.11 -6.34
C GLY A 217 12.18 -12.27 -4.98
N SER A 218 13.51 -12.47 -4.91
CA SER A 218 14.24 -12.39 -3.65
C SER A 218 14.23 -10.95 -3.10
N ALA A 219 14.48 -10.79 -1.80
CA ALA A 219 14.53 -9.46 -1.20
C ALA A 219 15.64 -9.33 -0.16
N THR A 220 16.26 -8.15 -0.10
CA THR A 220 17.39 -7.85 0.79
C THR A 220 17.21 -6.48 1.46
N TYR A 221 17.60 -6.36 2.73
CA TYR A 221 17.56 -5.06 3.44
C TYR A 221 18.44 -4.00 2.77
N THR A 222 17.94 -2.76 2.71
CA THR A 222 18.57 -1.65 1.98
C THR A 222 19.49 -0.76 2.81
N GLY A 223 19.37 -0.78 4.14
CA GLY A 223 20.04 0.16 5.02
C GLY A 223 20.84 -0.51 6.13
N LEU A 224 21.98 0.09 6.46
CA LEU A 224 22.75 -0.15 7.69
C LEU A 224 21.89 0.28 8.89
N GLU A 225 21.72 -0.58 9.89
CA GLU A 225 21.15 -0.17 11.18
C GLU A 225 22.05 0.94 11.76
N ASN A 226 21.67 2.21 11.64
CA ASN A 226 22.24 3.22 12.52
C ASN A 226 21.63 3.00 13.91
N ARG A 227 22.23 2.08 14.66
CA ARG A 227 21.91 1.83 16.08
C ARG A 227 22.12 3.06 16.97
N ASP A 228 22.77 4.10 16.45
CA ASP A 228 23.27 5.24 17.24
C ASP A 228 22.43 6.54 17.16
N GLN A 229 21.19 6.51 16.66
CA GLN A 229 20.37 7.75 16.53
C GLN A 229 19.06 7.81 17.34
N HIS A 230 18.94 7.01 18.40
CA HIS A 230 17.90 7.25 19.42
C HIS A 230 18.56 7.54 20.78
N PRO A 231 18.41 8.76 21.36
CA PRO A 231 18.76 8.95 22.76
C PRO A 231 17.86 8.03 23.61
N PRO A 232 18.39 7.35 24.64
CA PRO A 232 17.60 6.42 25.44
C PRO A 232 16.49 7.19 26.16
N LEU A 233 15.24 6.90 25.81
CA LEU A 233 14.11 7.21 26.67
C LEU A 233 14.13 6.21 27.83
N GLY A 234 14.08 6.75 29.05
CA GLY A 234 14.33 6.03 30.29
C GLY A 234 13.50 4.75 30.44
N SER A 235 14.17 3.73 30.96
CA SER A 235 13.60 2.46 31.41
C SER A 235 12.38 2.66 32.30
N ASN A 236 11.31 1.89 32.06
CA ASN A 236 10.57 1.26 33.15
C ASN A 236 9.81 0.00 32.70
N GLU A 237 10.29 -1.10 33.26
CA GLU A 237 9.59 -2.26 33.82
C GLU A 237 8.73 -3.21 32.97
N SER A 238 9.11 -4.47 33.13
CA SER A 238 8.54 -5.71 32.63
C SER A 238 7.17 -6.05 33.22
N THR A 239 6.29 -6.66 32.42
CA THR A 239 5.39 -7.73 32.93
C THR A 239 4.99 -8.71 31.82
N THR A 240 5.09 -10.00 32.15
CA THR A 240 4.80 -11.19 31.36
C THR A 240 3.30 -11.49 31.21
N PHE A 241 2.90 -12.08 30.07
CA PHE A 241 1.55 -12.63 29.84
C PHE A 241 1.58 -14.08 29.32
N PRO A 242 0.52 -14.89 29.55
CA PRO A 242 0.50 -16.32 29.22
C PRO A 242 -0.07 -16.64 27.82
N GLU A 243 0.38 -17.77 27.27
CA GLU A 243 -0.02 -18.37 25.99
C GLU A 243 -1.48 -18.86 25.95
N ARG A 244 -2.12 -18.79 24.77
CA ARG A 244 -3.20 -19.71 24.37
C ARG A 244 -3.31 -19.94 22.85
N GLU A 245 -3.91 -21.09 22.55
CA GLU A 245 -3.80 -21.96 21.37
C GLU A 245 -4.53 -21.53 20.08
N LYS A 246 -4.09 -22.14 18.97
CA LYS A 246 -4.55 -22.00 17.58
C LYS A 246 -5.87 -22.73 17.28
N PRO A 247 -6.68 -22.24 16.31
CA PRO A 247 -7.58 -23.11 15.55
C PRO A 247 -7.24 -23.20 14.05
N GLN A 248 -7.58 -24.37 13.51
CA GLN A 248 -7.35 -24.87 12.15
C GLN A 248 -8.35 -24.37 11.10
N SER A 249 -7.91 -24.52 9.85
CA SER A 249 -8.44 -24.05 8.57
C SER A 249 -9.75 -24.69 8.07
N ALA A 250 -10.45 -23.98 7.17
CA ALA A 250 -11.45 -24.52 6.24
C ALA A 250 -11.38 -23.79 4.86
N PRO A 251 -11.88 -24.39 3.75
CA PRO A 251 -11.31 -24.27 2.41
C PRO A 251 -11.96 -23.20 1.50
N SER A 252 -11.30 -22.97 0.35
CA SER A 252 -11.52 -21.89 -0.62
C SER A 252 -12.67 -22.11 -1.61
N ALA A 253 -13.28 -21.00 -2.05
CA ALA A 253 -14.17 -20.92 -3.20
C ALA A 253 -13.72 -19.80 -4.15
N ARG A 254 -13.89 -20.04 -5.46
CA ARG A 254 -13.38 -19.24 -6.59
C ARG A 254 -14.04 -17.85 -6.69
N ALA A 255 -13.26 -16.85 -7.12
CA ALA A 255 -13.56 -15.41 -7.14
C ALA A 255 -14.06 -14.90 -8.52
N ARG A 256 -14.62 -13.67 -8.59
CA ARG A 256 -15.26 -12.98 -9.74
C ARG A 256 -14.98 -11.46 -9.76
N MET A 257 -14.08 -10.99 -10.64
CA MET A 257 -13.40 -9.66 -10.73
C MET A 257 -14.30 -8.41 -10.93
N LYS A 258 -13.94 -7.22 -10.40
CA LYS A 258 -14.42 -5.88 -10.86
C LYS A 258 -13.36 -4.75 -10.80
N PHE A 259 -12.95 -4.24 -11.95
CA PHE A 259 -11.91 -3.20 -12.11
C PHE A 259 -12.34 -1.77 -11.70
N ILE A 260 -11.37 -0.85 -11.53
CA ILE A 260 -11.56 0.61 -11.59
C ILE A 260 -10.29 1.20 -12.26
N VAL A 261 -10.43 2.10 -13.22
CA VAL A 261 -9.32 2.98 -13.64
C VAL A 261 -9.94 4.32 -14.02
N PRO A 262 -9.48 5.45 -13.48
CA PRO A 262 -9.56 6.70 -14.20
C PRO A 262 -8.35 6.76 -15.13
N LEU A 263 -8.51 6.28 -16.38
CA LEU A 263 -7.58 6.69 -17.42
C LEU A 263 -7.95 8.14 -17.69
N THR A 264 -7.09 9.08 -17.30
CA THR A 264 -6.96 10.27 -18.13
C THR A 264 -5.89 9.90 -19.14
N ARG A 265 -6.26 9.71 -20.41
CA ARG A 265 -5.26 9.51 -21.48
C ARG A 265 -4.41 10.78 -21.66
N ALA A 266 -3.41 10.98 -20.80
CA ALA A 266 -2.12 11.44 -21.27
C ALA A 266 -1.40 10.17 -21.78
N PRO A 267 -0.96 10.13 -23.05
CA PRO A 267 -0.51 8.88 -23.64
C PRO A 267 0.71 8.36 -22.87
N TRP A 268 0.60 7.12 -22.38
CA TRP A 268 1.72 6.19 -22.18
C TRP A 268 2.40 5.97 -23.55
N ARG A 269 3.13 6.99 -24.03
CA ARG A 269 4.08 6.86 -25.14
C ARG A 269 5.41 6.53 -24.49
N GLY A 270 5.93 5.36 -24.86
CA GLY A 270 7.19 4.84 -24.36
C GLY A 270 8.30 5.87 -24.38
N TRP A 271 9.14 5.80 -23.36
CA TRP A 271 10.33 6.60 -23.20
C TRP A 271 11.38 6.19 -24.23
N HIS A 272 11.25 6.68 -25.47
CA HIS A 272 12.33 6.78 -26.43
C HIS A 272 12.16 8.05 -27.29
N SER A 273 13.27 8.77 -27.48
CA SER A 273 13.44 10.11 -28.08
C SER A 273 12.93 11.25 -27.18
N GLN A 274 13.74 12.25 -26.78
CA GLN A 274 14.99 12.80 -27.35
C GLN A 274 16.06 13.04 -26.29
#